data_AF-A0A5K0XP13-F1
#
_entry.id   AF-A0A5K0XP13-F1
#
_cell.length_a   1.000
_cell.length_b   1.000
_cell.length_c   1.000
_cell.angle_alpha   90.00
_cell.angle_beta   90.00
_cell.angle_gamma   90.00
#
_symmetry.space_group_name_H-M   'P 1'
#
loop_
_entity.id
_entity.type
_entity.pdbx_description
1 polymer ?
#
loop_
_entity_poly.entity_id
_entity_poly.type
_entity_poly.pdbx_seq_one_letter_code
_entity_poly.pdbx_strand_id
1 'polypeptide(L)'
;VDAFSFPTETTRISPLQNERRLNPKMVQDFEDFLPRLAEKLGAEGLMSELCNGFRMLMDPTTMLITCDSLKRNAAALGLTGMSDEEAAAMVRVGDLDGDGALNQMEFCVLM
;
A
#
# COMPACT_ATOMS: atom_id res chain seq x y z
N VAL A 1 7.30 62.32 -22.84
CA VAL A 1 6.61 61.82 -21.63
C VAL A 1 5.45 60.96 -22.10
N ASP A 2 5.32 59.80 -21.47
CA ASP A 2 4.25 58.79 -21.56
C ASP A 2 4.18 57.82 -22.76
N ALA A 3 4.52 56.55 -22.47
CA ALA A 3 3.95 55.31 -23.02
C ALA A 3 4.18 54.21 -21.96
N PHE A 4 3.20 53.90 -21.11
CA PHE A 4 2.26 52.77 -21.19
C PHE A 4 2.87 51.36 -21.28
N SER A 5 2.60 50.58 -20.22
CA SER A 5 2.45 49.12 -20.11
C SER A 5 3.54 48.17 -20.63
N PHE A 6 4.06 47.32 -19.74
CA PHE A 6 3.64 45.91 -19.59
C PHE A 6 4.44 45.28 -18.43
N PRO A 7 3.82 44.78 -17.34
CA PRO A 7 4.49 43.86 -16.44
C PRO A 7 4.57 42.48 -17.11
N THR A 8 5.78 41.94 -17.19
CA THR A 8 6.06 40.57 -17.63
C THR A 8 5.54 39.58 -16.58
N GLU A 9 4.29 39.13 -16.73
CA GLU A 9 3.83 37.89 -16.10
C GLU A 9 4.64 36.73 -16.67
N THR A 10 5.69 36.36 -15.96
CA THR A 10 6.31 35.05 -16.14
C THR A 10 5.43 34.05 -15.42
N THR A 11 4.54 33.42 -16.18
CA THR A 11 3.84 32.19 -15.82
C THR A 11 4.87 31.12 -15.49
N ARG A 12 5.33 31.08 -14.23
CA ARG A 12 5.89 29.86 -13.66
C ARG A 12 4.72 28.98 -13.29
N ILE A 13 4.40 28.06 -14.20
CA ILE A 13 3.92 26.71 -13.89
C ILE A 13 4.28 26.33 -12.45
N SER A 14 3.26 26.34 -11.60
CA SER A 14 3.31 25.74 -10.28
C SER A 14 3.69 24.27 -10.45
N PRO A 15 4.67 23.74 -9.70
CA PRO A 15 4.80 22.29 -9.62
C PRO A 15 3.50 21.78 -9.00
N LEU A 16 2.81 20.89 -9.73
CA LEU A 16 1.73 20.06 -9.22
C LEU A 16 2.26 19.28 -8.01
N GLN A 17 2.20 19.89 -6.83
CA GLN A 17 2.37 19.23 -5.55
C GLN A 17 1.12 18.38 -5.30
N ASN A 18 0.95 17.32 -6.08
CA ASN A 18 0.12 16.19 -5.70
C ASN A 18 0.99 15.21 -4.89
N GLU A 19 1.65 15.73 -3.85
CA GLU A 19 2.15 14.88 -2.79
C GLU A 19 0.91 14.38 -2.05
N ARG A 20 0.45 13.16 -2.36
CA ARG A 20 -0.28 12.38 -1.36
C ARG A 20 0.69 12.16 -0.20
N ARG A 21 0.88 13.18 0.64
CA ARG A 21 1.51 13.02 1.93
C ARG A 21 0.64 12.03 2.66
N LEU A 22 1.11 10.80 2.79
CA LEU A 22 0.64 9.90 3.83
C LEU A 22 0.61 10.72 5.11
N ASN A 23 -0.59 10.93 5.65
CA ASN A 23 -0.79 11.72 6.85
C ASN A 23 0.10 11.10 7.95
N PRO A 24 1.08 11.83 8.51
CA PRO A 24 2.02 11.26 9.47
C PRO A 24 1.31 10.71 10.73
N LYS A 25 0.10 11.20 11.04
CA LYS A 25 -0.74 10.59 12.08
C LYS A 25 -1.16 9.16 11.76
N MET A 26 -1.47 8.83 10.51
CA MET A 26 -1.91 7.48 10.14
C MET A 26 -0.76 6.46 10.25
N VAL A 27 0.47 6.88 9.91
CA VAL A 27 1.67 6.03 10.04
C VAL A 27 1.99 5.81 11.52
N GLN A 28 1.92 6.89 12.32
CA GLN A 28 2.17 6.83 13.76
C GLN A 28 1.12 5.99 14.51
N ASP A 29 -0.15 6.05 14.09
CA ASP A 29 -1.21 5.22 14.64
C ASP A 29 -0.91 3.73 14.39
N PHE A 30 -0.50 3.34 13.17
CA PHE A 30 -0.21 1.93 12.83
C PHE A 30 1.02 1.39 13.59
N GLU A 31 2.08 2.18 13.73
CA GLU A 31 3.24 1.84 14.56
C GLU A 31 2.89 1.67 16.04
N ASP A 32 1.91 2.41 16.56
CA ASP A 32 1.40 2.24 17.93
C ASP A 32 0.39 1.07 18.04
N PHE A 33 -0.25 0.65 16.94
CA PHE A 33 -1.19 -0.46 16.91
C PHE A 33 -0.49 -1.81 16.93
N LEU A 34 0.64 -1.99 16.25
CA LEU A 34 1.34 -3.28 16.19
C LEU A 34 1.82 -3.77 17.58
N PRO A 35 2.48 -2.94 18.42
CA PRO A 35 2.86 -3.34 19.78
C PRO A 35 1.64 -3.66 20.65
N ARG A 36 0.54 -2.90 20.50
CA ARG A 36 -0.71 -3.14 21.25
C ARG A 36 -1.42 -4.41 20.81
N LEU A 37 -1.40 -4.73 19.52
CA LEU A 37 -1.90 -5.99 18.99
C LEU A 37 -1.04 -7.17 19.46
N ALA A 38 0.28 -7.02 19.44
CA ALA A 38 1.22 -8.01 19.96
C ALA A 38 1.04 -8.22 21.47
N GLU A 39 0.81 -7.16 22.25
CA GLU A 39 0.54 -7.25 23.69
C GLU A 39 -0.81 -7.92 23.99
N LYS A 40 -1.83 -7.63 23.17
CA LYS A 40 -3.20 -8.13 23.38
C LYS A 40 -3.43 -9.56 22.86
N LEU A 41 -2.76 -9.94 21.77
CA LEU A 41 -2.94 -11.23 21.08
C LEU A 41 -1.77 -12.19 21.33
N GLY A 42 -0.62 -11.69 21.81
CA GLY A 42 0.63 -12.45 21.83
C GLY A 42 1.23 -12.63 20.43
N ALA A 43 2.45 -13.15 20.36
CA ALA A 43 3.14 -13.41 19.10
C ALA A 43 2.37 -14.43 18.21
N GLU A 44 1.85 -15.50 18.82
CA GLU A 44 1.07 -16.52 18.10
C GLU A 44 -0.26 -15.97 17.58
N GLY A 45 -0.95 -15.14 18.37
CA GLY A 45 -2.21 -14.53 17.94
C GLY A 45 -2.01 -13.51 16.83
N LEU A 46 -0.96 -12.68 16.90
CA LEU A 46 -0.60 -11.76 15.82
C LEU A 46 -0.26 -12.52 14.54
N MET A 47 0.52 -13.60 14.63
CA MET A 47 0.85 -14.45 13.49
C MET A 47 -0.40 -15.09 12.86
N SER A 48 -1.36 -15.51 13.70
CA SER A 48 -2.65 -16.03 13.24
C SER A 48 -3.49 -14.97 12.50
N GLU A 49 -3.50 -13.73 12.99
CA GLU A 49 -4.20 -12.62 12.33
C GLU A 49 -3.54 -12.27 10.98
N LEU A 50 -2.20 -12.27 10.90
CA LEU A 50 -1.49 -12.11 9.63
C LEU A 50 -1.81 -13.24 8.65
N CYS A 51 -1.85 -14.49 9.12
CA CYS A 51 -2.28 -15.63 8.31
C CYS A 51 -3.72 -15.49 7.81
N ASN A 52 -4.62 -14.94 8.63
CA ASN A 52 -5.98 -14.65 8.22
C ASN A 52 -6.03 -13.52 7.19
N GLY A 53 -5.25 -12.46 7.36
CA GLY A 53 -5.10 -11.39 6.36
C GLY A 53 -4.63 -11.92 5.01
N PHE A 54 -3.63 -12.81 5.01
CA PHE A 54 -3.18 -13.52 3.80
C PHE A 54 -4.34 -14.26 3.13
N ARG A 55 -5.11 -15.03 3.90
CA ARG A 55 -6.28 -15.78 3.39
C ARG A 55 -7.36 -14.90 2.78
N MET A 56 -7.50 -13.67 3.25
CA MET A 56 -8.45 -12.71 2.67
C MET A 56 -7.97 -12.17 1.31
N LEU A 57 -6.65 -12.12 1.06
CA LEU A 57 -6.06 -11.53 -0.13
C LEU A 57 -5.66 -12.55 -1.21
N MET A 58 -5.41 -13.80 -0.83
CA MET A 58 -4.97 -14.86 -1.74
C MET A 58 -6.02 -15.27 -2.77
N ASP A 59 -5.57 -15.83 -3.89
CA ASP A 59 -6.41 -16.57 -4.81
C ASP A 59 -6.67 -17.98 -4.26
N PRO A 60 -7.94 -18.43 -4.19
CA PRO A 60 -8.29 -19.73 -3.61
C PRO A 60 -7.87 -20.92 -4.49
N THR A 61 -7.51 -20.68 -5.76
CA THR A 61 -7.10 -21.72 -6.71
C THR A 61 -5.60 -21.94 -6.66
N THR A 62 -4.82 -20.86 -6.69
CA THR A 62 -3.34 -20.95 -6.65
C THR A 62 -2.81 -21.07 -5.23
N MET A 63 -3.62 -20.71 -4.23
CA MET A 63 -3.23 -20.60 -2.83
C MET A 63 -2.17 -19.53 -2.55
N LEU A 64 -2.01 -18.57 -3.46
CA LEU A 64 -1.02 -17.48 -3.42
C LEU A 64 -1.69 -16.13 -3.63
N ILE A 65 -1.06 -15.04 -3.18
CA ILE A 65 -1.51 -13.70 -3.52
C ILE A 65 -0.92 -13.32 -4.88
N THR A 66 -1.77 -13.17 -5.88
CA THR A 66 -1.37 -12.68 -7.21
C THR A 66 -1.73 -11.19 -7.32
N CYS A 67 -1.19 -10.50 -8.33
CA CYS A 67 -1.59 -9.10 -8.60
C CYS A 67 -3.11 -8.96 -8.75
N ASP A 68 -3.74 -9.92 -9.43
CA ASP A 68 -5.19 -9.92 -9.65
C ASP A 68 -5.98 -10.18 -8.37
N SER A 69 -5.55 -11.17 -7.56
CA SER A 69 -6.22 -11.50 -6.30
C SER A 69 -6.08 -10.36 -5.30
N LEU A 70 -4.88 -9.77 -5.21
CA LEU A 70 -4.59 -8.63 -4.36
C LEU A 70 -5.52 -7.47 -4.69
N LYS A 71 -5.62 -7.07 -5.96
CA LYS A 71 -6.50 -5.96 -6.37
C LYS A 71 -7.96 -6.23 -6.06
N ARG A 72 -8.45 -7.40 -6.45
CA ARG A 72 -9.87 -7.76 -6.30
C ARG A 72 -10.27 -7.84 -4.83
N ASN A 73 -9.45 -8.52 -4.05
CA ASN A 73 -9.75 -8.77 -2.65
C ASN A 73 -9.49 -7.54 -1.78
N ALA A 74 -8.44 -6.75 -2.07
CA ALA A 74 -8.24 -5.45 -1.41
C ALA A 74 -9.41 -4.49 -1.66
N ALA A 75 -9.94 -4.46 -2.89
CA ALA A 75 -11.14 -3.68 -3.20
C ALA A 75 -12.36 -4.14 -2.37
N ALA A 76 -12.51 -5.45 -2.14
CA ALA A 76 -13.57 -5.99 -1.27
C ALA A 76 -13.40 -5.60 0.21
N LEU A 77 -12.17 -5.31 0.65
CA LEU A 77 -11.86 -4.80 2.00
C LEU A 77 -11.98 -3.27 2.10
N GLY A 78 -12.44 -2.59 1.04
CA GLY A 78 -12.60 -1.14 1.00
C GLY A 78 -11.36 -0.38 0.51
N LEU A 79 -10.28 -1.07 0.13
CA LEU A 79 -9.10 -0.48 -0.50
C LEU A 79 -9.30 -0.44 -2.02
N THR A 80 -10.21 0.44 -2.47
CA THR A 80 -10.50 0.63 -3.89
C THR A 80 -9.48 1.53 -4.57
N GLY A 81 -9.28 1.35 -5.88
CA GLY A 81 -8.48 2.26 -6.70
C GLY A 81 -7.00 1.89 -6.82
N MET A 82 -6.61 0.70 -6.38
CA MET A 82 -5.28 0.14 -6.63
C MET A 82 -5.09 -0.11 -8.14
N SER A 83 -4.07 0.51 -8.73
CA SER A 83 -3.73 0.29 -10.14
C SER A 83 -3.02 -1.05 -10.37
N ASP A 84 -2.95 -1.51 -11.63
CA ASP A 84 -2.17 -2.72 -11.97
C ASP A 84 -0.69 -2.55 -11.61
N GLU A 85 -0.14 -1.36 -11.83
CA GLU A 85 1.25 -1.03 -11.52
C GLU A 85 1.51 -1.02 -10.01
N GLU A 86 0.58 -0.50 -9.22
CA GLU A 86 0.67 -0.51 -7.75
C GLU A 86 0.63 -1.94 -7.21
N ALA A 87 -0.32 -2.76 -7.67
CA ALA A 87 -0.41 -4.16 -7.27
C ALA A 87 0.83 -4.96 -7.68
N ALA A 88 1.29 -4.78 -8.92
CA ALA A 88 2.51 -5.42 -9.41
C ALA A 88 3.75 -4.95 -8.66
N ALA A 89 3.80 -3.69 -8.22
CA ALA A 89 4.88 -3.20 -7.37
C ALA A 89 4.85 -3.84 -5.98
N MET A 90 3.67 -3.98 -5.37
CA MET A 90 3.53 -4.64 -4.06
C MET A 90 3.96 -6.10 -4.10
N VAL A 91 3.50 -6.85 -5.11
CA VAL A 91 3.90 -8.25 -5.30
C VAL A 91 5.41 -8.33 -5.53
N ARG A 92 5.97 -7.54 -6.46
CA ARG A 92 7.41 -7.57 -6.75
C ARG A 92 8.31 -7.23 -5.56
N VAL A 93 7.84 -6.41 -4.61
CA VAL A 93 8.63 -6.06 -3.42
C VAL A 93 8.65 -7.21 -2.40
N GLY A 94 7.56 -7.98 -2.31
CA GLY A 94 7.45 -9.12 -1.39
C GLY A 94 7.89 -10.45 -1.96
N ASP A 95 7.89 -10.59 -3.28
CA ASP A 95 8.24 -11.80 -4.00
C ASP A 95 9.75 -12.03 -3.87
N LEU A 96 10.14 -13.00 -3.04
CA LEU A 96 11.53 -13.32 -2.73
C LEU A 96 12.07 -14.43 -3.62
N ASP A 97 11.20 -15.32 -4.11
CA ASP A 97 11.57 -16.44 -4.97
C ASP A 97 11.44 -16.12 -6.48
N GLY A 98 10.76 -15.04 -6.83
CA GLY A 98 10.57 -14.55 -8.19
C GLY A 98 9.45 -15.26 -8.96
N ASP A 99 8.51 -15.90 -8.29
CA ASP A 99 7.41 -16.63 -8.94
C ASP A 99 6.27 -15.70 -9.46
N GLY A 100 6.32 -14.42 -9.12
CA GLY A 100 5.33 -13.41 -9.50
C GLY A 100 4.07 -13.41 -8.65
N ALA A 101 4.10 -14.06 -7.49
CA ALA A 101 3.07 -14.08 -6.47
C ALA A 101 3.69 -13.91 -5.07
N LEU A 102 2.84 -13.87 -4.04
CA LEU A 102 3.29 -13.94 -2.65
C LEU A 102 2.75 -15.20 -2.00
N ASN A 103 3.65 -15.98 -1.42
CA ASN A 103 3.30 -17.03 -0.49
C ASN A 103 3.05 -16.45 0.92
N GLN A 104 2.57 -17.30 1.82
CA GLN A 104 2.23 -16.87 3.18
C GLN A 104 3.44 -16.31 3.94
N MET A 105 4.62 -16.92 3.77
CA MET A 105 5.83 -16.48 4.46
C MET A 105 6.29 -15.11 3.95
N GLU A 106 6.31 -14.92 2.63
CA GLU A 106 6.65 -13.64 1.99
C GLU A 106 5.73 -12.51 2.42
N PHE A 107 4.41 -12.79 2.46
CA PHE A 107 3.44 -11.85 3.00
C PHE A 107 3.68 -11.53 4.47
N CYS A 108 3.98 -12.52 5.31
CA CYS A 108 4.27 -12.30 6.72
C CYS A 108 5.57 -11.55 6.97
N VAL A 109 6.57 -11.66 6.08
CA VAL A 109 7.84 -10.91 6.20
C VAL A 109 7.67 -9.44 5.78
N LEU A 110 6.70 -9.15 4.91
CA LEU A 110 6.37 -7.80 4.47
C LEU A 110 5.66 -6.93 5.54
N MET A 111 4.99 -7.55 6.51
CA MET A 111 4.13 -6.89 7.52
C MET A 111 4.81 -6.79 8.88
#